data_AF-U7QQN0-F1
#
_entry.id   AF-U7QQN0-F1
#
_cell.length_a   1.000
_cell.length_b   1.000
_cell.length_c   1.000
_cell.angle_alpha   90.00
_cell.angle_beta   90.00
_cell.angle_gamma   90.00
#
_symmetry.space_group_name_H-M   'P 1'
#
loop_
_entity.id
_entity.type
_entity.pdbx_description
1 polymer ?
#
loop_
_entity_poly.entity_id
_entity_poly.type
_entity_poly.pdbx_seq_one_letter_code
_entity_poly.pdbx_strand_id
1 'polypeptide(L)'
;MCQELKLQSPSTSQHSREITIPTSEEIQRYYQAIENNSTVQERVILKTLLYTGIRLGELVNIQLTDIDFDSQQILIRSERGQDRIVLFPVNFKDLLAMQADPMSQQQATYLFESPQHHKCPV
;
A
#
# COMPACT_ATOMS: atom_id res chain seq x y z
N MET A 1 41.82 35.56 -17.05
CA MET A 1 40.72 35.46 -18.03
C MET A 1 40.14 34.05 -17.92
N CYS A 2 39.17 33.85 -17.03
CA CYS A 2 38.37 32.63 -16.95
C CYS A 2 36.93 33.08 -16.68
N GLN A 3 36.08 32.97 -17.70
CA GLN A 3 34.64 33.25 -17.58
C GLN A 3 33.96 32.06 -16.91
N GLU A 4 33.16 32.33 -15.88
CA GLU A 4 32.25 31.34 -15.30
C GLU A 4 31.12 31.05 -16.30
N LEU A 5 31.05 29.82 -16.78
CA LEU A 5 29.92 29.29 -17.53
C LEU A 5 28.75 29.06 -16.54
N LYS A 6 27.74 29.93 -16.60
CA LYS A 6 26.46 29.70 -15.94
C LYS A 6 25.72 28.59 -16.67
N LEU A 7 25.75 27.38 -16.12
CA LEU A 7 24.83 26.31 -16.48
C LEU A 7 23.42 26.72 -16.03
N GLN A 8 22.59 27.16 -16.98
CA GLN A 8 21.15 27.21 -16.80
C GLN A 8 20.60 25.81 -17.13
N SER A 9 20.22 25.06 -16.09
CA SER A 9 19.41 23.85 -16.28
C SER A 9 18.09 24.22 -16.95
N PRO A 10 17.61 23.49 -17.97
CA PRO A 10 16.34 23.79 -18.60
C PRO A 10 15.24 23.66 -17.53
N SER A 11 14.51 24.75 -17.33
CA SER A 11 13.32 24.82 -16.49
C SER A 11 12.31 23.78 -16.99
N THR A 12 12.29 22.61 -16.36
CA THR A 12 11.22 21.64 -16.58
C THR A 12 9.95 22.30 -16.05
N SER A 13 9.04 22.62 -16.97
CA SER A 13 7.73 23.21 -16.71
C SER A 13 7.07 22.50 -15.54
N GLN A 14 7.10 23.16 -14.37
CA GLN A 14 6.38 22.71 -13.19
C GLN A 14 4.89 22.90 -13.46
N HIS A 15 4.24 21.89 -14.05
CA HIS A 15 2.82 21.69 -13.79
C HIS A 15 2.72 21.27 -12.33
N SER A 16 2.70 22.25 -11.44
CA SER A 16 2.32 22.07 -10.05
C SER A 16 0.85 21.65 -10.07
N ARG A 17 0.60 20.34 -10.14
CA ARG A 17 -0.72 19.80 -9.88
C ARG A 17 -0.97 20.11 -8.42
N GLU A 18 -1.88 21.03 -8.16
CA GLU A 18 -2.30 21.34 -6.79
C GLU A 18 -2.78 20.05 -6.12
N ILE A 19 -2.08 19.64 -5.07
CA ILE A 19 -2.43 18.43 -4.32
C ILE A 19 -3.55 18.84 -3.37
N THR A 20 -4.80 18.56 -3.76
CA THR A 20 -5.95 18.76 -2.87
C THR A 20 -5.98 17.63 -1.84
N ILE A 21 -5.90 17.98 -0.56
CA ILE A 21 -6.03 17.04 0.55
C ILE A 21 -7.53 16.88 0.84
N PRO A 22 -8.05 15.64 0.93
CA PRO A 22 -9.47 15.42 1.21
C PRO A 22 -9.88 15.98 2.57
N THR A 23 -11.11 16.49 2.67
CA THR A 23 -11.69 16.89 3.96
C THR A 23 -12.08 15.67 4.80
N SER A 24 -12.29 15.87 6.09
CA SER A 24 -12.77 14.80 6.97
C SER A 24 -14.12 14.24 6.50
N GLU A 25 -15.04 15.07 5.97
CA GLU A 25 -16.31 14.56 5.45
C GLU A 25 -16.13 13.71 4.19
N GLU A 26 -15.21 14.09 3.30
CA GLU A 26 -14.89 13.32 2.10
C GLU A 26 -14.32 11.95 2.44
N ILE A 27 -13.41 11.92 3.41
CA ILE A 27 -12.83 10.68 3.93
C ILE A 27 -13.93 9.79 4.53
N GLN A 28 -14.84 10.36 5.32
CA GLN A 28 -15.98 9.61 5.89
C GLN A 28 -16.90 9.04 4.81
N ARG A 29 -17.27 9.83 3.80
CA ARG A 29 -18.07 9.35 2.66
C ARG A 29 -17.39 8.20 1.92
N TYR A 30 -16.06 8.31 1.74
CA TYR A 30 -15.28 7.27 1.10
C TYR A 30 -15.26 5.96 1.91
N TYR A 31 -15.12 6.03 3.24
CA TYR A 31 -15.25 4.85 4.11
C TYR A 31 -16.61 4.20 4.00
N GLN A 32 -17.69 4.99 4.06
CA GLN A 32 -19.05 4.47 3.96
C GLN A 32 -19.33 3.78 2.62
N ALA A 33 -18.77 4.32 1.53
CA ALA A 33 -18.92 3.71 0.20
C ALA A 33 -18.26 2.32 0.15
N ILE A 34 -17.09 2.19 0.78
CA ILE A 34 -16.28 0.97 0.79
C ILE A 34 -16.87 -0.09 1.70
N GLU A 35 -17.38 0.25 2.87
CA GLU A 35 -17.99 -0.74 3.76
C GLU A 35 -19.13 -1.52 3.08
N ASN A 36 -19.89 -0.85 2.21
CA ASN A 36 -21.10 -1.42 1.58
C ASN A 36 -20.86 -2.10 0.22
N ASN A 37 -19.85 -1.69 -0.55
CA ASN A 37 -19.73 -2.09 -1.97
C ASN A 37 -18.39 -2.73 -2.33
N SER A 38 -17.51 -3.00 -1.36
CA SER A 38 -16.17 -3.50 -1.65
C SER A 38 -15.92 -4.92 -1.15
N THR A 39 -15.01 -5.59 -1.85
CA THR A 39 -14.48 -6.90 -1.51
C THR A 39 -13.62 -6.87 -0.24
N VAL A 40 -13.40 -8.03 0.39
CA VAL A 40 -12.48 -8.14 1.54
C VAL A 40 -11.11 -7.58 1.20
N GLN A 41 -10.58 -7.93 0.02
CA GLN A 41 -9.30 -7.45 -0.48
C GLN A 41 -9.22 -5.92 -0.54
N GLU A 42 -10.20 -5.25 -1.15
CA GLU A 42 -10.24 -3.79 -1.24
C GLU A 42 -10.30 -3.11 0.13
N ARG A 43 -11.09 -3.67 1.07
CA ARG A 43 -11.14 -3.18 2.45
C ARG A 43 -9.80 -3.30 3.17
N VAL A 44 -9.11 -4.43 2.99
CA VAL A 44 -7.80 -4.67 3.58
C VAL A 44 -6.76 -3.71 2.98
N ILE A 45 -6.72 -3.54 1.65
CA ILE A 45 -5.80 -2.60 0.99
C ILE A 45 -5.95 -1.21 1.58
N LEU A 46 -7.18 -0.69 1.63
CA LEU A 46 -7.40 0.66 2.14
C LEU A 46 -7.03 0.81 3.60
N LYS A 47 -7.50 -0.10 4.46
CA LYS A 47 -7.26 -0.02 5.89
C LYS A 47 -5.78 -0.16 6.21
N THR A 48 -5.06 -1.03 5.49
CA THR A 48 -3.59 -1.10 5.59
C THR A 48 -2.96 0.25 5.25
N LEU A 49 -3.30 0.87 4.12
CA LEU A 49 -2.75 2.20 3.76
C LEU A 49 -3.05 3.26 4.82
N LEU A 50 -4.28 3.27 5.35
CA LEU A 50 -4.67 4.25 6.36
C LEU A 50 -3.94 4.05 7.68
N TYR A 51 -3.90 2.82 8.20
CA TYR A 51 -3.35 2.55 9.53
C TYR A 51 -1.82 2.59 9.54
N THR A 52 -1.19 2.12 8.48
CA THR A 52 0.27 1.93 8.43
C THR A 52 1.00 3.05 7.70
N GLY A 53 0.31 3.79 6.83
CA GLY A 53 0.90 4.87 6.03
C GLY A 53 1.98 4.41 5.04
N ILE A 54 2.02 3.11 4.70
CA ILE A 54 2.99 2.56 3.75
C ILE A 54 2.67 3.00 2.32
N ARG A 55 3.68 2.97 1.45
CA ARG A 55 3.49 3.30 0.04
C ARG A 55 2.75 2.15 -0.66
N LEU A 56 1.93 2.47 -1.66
CA LEU A 56 1.20 1.46 -2.44
C LEU A 56 2.13 0.39 -3.04
N GLY A 57 3.32 0.78 -3.52
CA GLY A 57 4.32 -0.14 -4.03
C GLY A 57 4.89 -1.10 -2.97
N GLU A 58 4.99 -0.66 -1.72
CA GLU A 58 5.37 -1.53 -0.60
C GLU A 58 4.22 -2.48 -0.25
N LEU A 59 2.98 -1.97 -0.25
CA LEU A 59 1.77 -2.73 0.07
C LEU A 59 1.57 -3.92 -0.86
N VAL A 60 1.68 -3.72 -2.18
CA VAL A 60 1.47 -4.79 -3.17
C VAL A 60 2.52 -5.91 -3.10
N ASN A 61 3.66 -5.63 -2.46
CA ASN A 61 4.76 -6.57 -2.32
C ASN A 61 4.78 -7.27 -0.94
N ILE A 62 3.80 -7.02 -0.06
CA ILE A 62 3.70 -7.70 1.23
C ILE A 62 3.50 -9.20 1.01
N GLN A 63 4.37 -10.01 1.63
CA GLN A 63 4.24 -11.47 1.63
C GLN A 63 3.47 -11.94 2.85
N LEU A 64 2.87 -13.13 2.78
CA LEU A 64 2.19 -13.72 3.94
C LEU A 64 3.14 -13.91 5.14
N THR A 65 4.42 -14.18 4.85
CA THR A 65 5.47 -14.36 5.87
C THR A 65 5.93 -13.06 6.53
N ASP A 66 5.57 -11.91 5.97
CA ASP A 66 5.91 -10.60 6.54
C ASP A 66 4.92 -10.19 7.66
N ILE A 67 3.82 -10.93 7.85
CA ILE A 67 2.74 -10.58 8.77
C ILE A 67 2.84 -11.43 10.03
N ASP A 68 3.02 -10.76 11.16
CA ASP A 68 2.93 -11.36 12.49
C ASP A 68 1.61 -10.93 13.15
N PHE A 69 0.67 -11.88 13.18
CA PHE A 69 -0.65 -11.67 13.76
C PHE A 69 -0.64 -11.63 15.29
N ASP A 70 0.36 -12.22 15.95
CA ASP A 70 0.47 -12.26 17.41
C ASP A 70 0.98 -10.93 17.94
N SER A 71 2.01 -10.38 17.29
CA SER A 71 2.60 -9.09 17.66
C SER A 71 1.99 -7.89 16.92
N GLN A 72 1.04 -8.13 16.02
CA GLN A 72 0.33 -7.11 15.21
C GLN A 72 1.27 -6.28 14.35
N GLN A 73 2.22 -6.95 13.71
CA GLN A 73 3.33 -6.35 12.98
C GLN A 73 3.30 -6.78 11.51
N ILE A 74 3.69 -5.86 10.64
CA ILE A 74 3.99 -6.13 9.24
C ILE A 74 5.42 -5.67 8.97
N LEU A 75 6.25 -6.58 8.49
CA LEU A 75 7.58 -6.28 7.99
C LEU A 75 7.47 -5.65 6.60
N ILE A 76 7.84 -4.39 6.48
CA ILE A 76 7.85 -3.67 5.22
C ILE A 76 9.26 -3.68 4.65
N ARG A 77 9.42 -4.44 3.57
CA ARG A 77 10.69 -4.52 2.83
C ARG A 77 10.87 -3.29 1.96
N SER A 78 12.03 -2.66 2.06
CA SER A 78 12.33 -1.47 1.27
C SER A 78 13.14 -1.83 0.03
N GLU A 79 12.70 -1.37 -1.14
CA GLU A 79 13.53 -1.46 -2.36
C GLU A 79 14.78 -0.56 -2.27
N ARG A 80 14.71 0.50 -1.46
CA ARG A 80 15.77 1.50 -1.29
C ARG A 80 15.78 2.01 0.14
N GLY A 81 16.64 1.42 0.97
CA GLY A 81 16.84 1.84 2.35
C GLY A 81 16.88 0.64 3.29
N GLN A 82 16.27 0.83 4.46
CA GLN A 82 16.15 -0.21 5.48
C GLN A 82 14.72 -0.69 5.59
N ASP A 83 14.60 -1.98 5.87
CA ASP A 83 13.33 -2.59 6.23
C ASP A 83 12.85 -2.04 7.57
N ARG A 84 11.53 -2.02 7.74
CA ARG A 84 10.91 -1.48 8.95
C ARG A 84 9.69 -2.29 9.32
N ILE A 85 9.44 -2.37 10.62
CA ILE A 85 8.23 -2.98 11.15
C ILE A 85 7.18 -1.89 11.36
N VAL A 86 5.96 -2.14 10.87
CA VAL A 86 4.82 -1.27 11.11
C VAL A 86 3.73 -2.02 11.87
N LEU A 87 3.12 -1.33 12.83
CA LEU A 87 2.04 -1.88 13.65
C LEU A 87 0.68 -1.66 12.98
N PHE A 88 -0.22 -2.62 13.16
CA PHE A 88 -1.63 -2.47 12.81
C PHE A 88 -2.53 -2.64 14.03
N PRO A 89 -3.73 -2.04 14.04
CA PRO A 89 -4.59 -2.09 15.21
C PRO A 89 -5.27 -3.45 15.39
N VAL A 90 -5.57 -3.81 16.64
CA VAL A 90 -6.22 -5.09 17.02
C VAL A 90 -7.49 -5.37 16.21
N ASN A 91 -8.32 -4.34 16.00
CA ASN A 91 -9.59 -4.46 15.27
C ASN A 91 -9.42 -4.75 13.76
N PHE A 92 -8.20 -4.61 13.23
CA PHE A 92 -7.88 -4.94 11.85
C PHE A 92 -7.44 -6.39 11.67
N LYS A 93 -7.02 -7.05 12.76
CA LYS A 93 -6.50 -8.42 12.77
C LYS A 93 -7.43 -9.40 12.06
N ASP A 94 -8.71 -9.41 12.43
CA ASP A 94 -9.68 -10.37 11.88
C ASP A 94 -9.92 -10.14 10.39
N LEU A 95 -10.00 -8.88 9.96
CA LEU A 95 -10.20 -8.54 8.56
C LEU A 95 -8.97 -8.88 7.71
N LEU A 96 -7.76 -8.65 8.25
CA LEU A 96 -6.52 -9.03 7.61
C LEU A 96 -6.40 -10.57 7.48
N ALA A 97 -6.81 -11.31 8.52
CA ALA A 97 -6.84 -12.77 8.49
C ALA A 97 -7.81 -13.30 7.42
N MET A 98 -9.01 -12.69 7.28
CA MET A 98 -9.96 -13.05 6.22
C MET A 98 -9.37 -12.93 4.79
N GLN A 99 -8.39 -12.05 4.58
CA GLN A 99 -7.66 -11.94 3.32
C GLN A 99 -6.48 -12.92 3.25
N ALA A 100 -5.75 -13.11 4.35
CA ALA A 100 -4.56 -13.95 4.39
C ALA A 100 -4.88 -15.45 4.33
N ASP A 101 -5.98 -15.91 4.94
CA ASP A 101 -6.32 -17.33 5.04
C ASP A 101 -6.53 -17.97 3.65
N PRO A 102 -7.34 -17.41 2.73
CA PRO A 102 -7.49 -17.98 1.39
C PRO A 102 -6.18 -18.03 0.61
N MET A 103 -5.35 -16.98 0.76
CA MET A 103 -4.04 -16.90 0.10
C MET A 103 -3.10 -17.99 0.61
N SER A 104 -3.10 -18.25 1.94
CA SER A 104 -2.34 -19.34 2.54
C SER A 104 -2.81 -20.71 2.07
N GLN A 105 -4.12 -20.93 1.93
CA GLN A 105 -4.67 -22.19 1.42
C GLN A 105 -4.30 -22.43 -0.06
N GLN A 106 -4.18 -21.36 -0.83
CA GLN A 106 -3.75 -21.38 -2.23
C GLN A 106 -2.22 -21.45 -2.38
N GLN A 107 -1.47 -21.52 -1.27
CA GLN A 107 -0.01 -21.46 -1.25
C GLN A 107 0.56 -20.23 -1.98
N ALA A 108 -0.20 -19.13 -1.97
CA ALA A 108 0.24 -17.85 -2.52
C ALA A 108 1.42 -17.30 -1.71
N THR A 109 2.29 -16.56 -2.38
CA THR A 109 3.42 -15.89 -1.71
C THR A 109 3.01 -14.52 -1.17
N TYR A 110 2.18 -13.80 -1.91
CA TYR A 110 1.77 -12.43 -1.62
C TYR A 110 0.44 -12.38 -0.89
N LEU A 111 0.24 -11.34 -0.06
CA LEU A 111 -1.04 -11.08 0.61
C LEU A 111 -2.15 -10.68 -0.37
N PHE A 112 -1.77 -10.06 -1.49
CA PHE A 112 -2.69 -9.59 -2.52
C PHE A 112 -2.31 -10.16 -3.87
N GLU A 113 -3.27 -10.80 -4.54
CA GLU A 113 -3.13 -11.24 -5.92
C GLU A 113 -4.21 -10.59 -6.79
N SER A 114 -3.93 -10.49 -8.09
CA SER A 114 -4.92 -10.02 -9.06
C SER A 114 -5.93 -11.14 -9.34
N PRO A 115 -7.23 -10.84 -9.42
CA PRO A 115 -8.24 -11.83 -9.83
C PRO A 115 -8.00 -12.40 -11.24
N GLN A 116 -7.19 -11.71 -12.07
CA GLN A 116 -6.85 -12.14 -13.42
C GLN A 116 -5.66 -13.11 -13.41
N HIS A 117 -5.78 -14.23 -12.70
CA HIS A 117 -4.83 -15.34 -12.83
C HIS A 117 -5.15 -16.18 -14.09
N HIS A 118 -5.18 -15.54 -15.27
CA HIS A 118 -4.87 -16.27 -16.50
C HIS A 118 -3.35 -16.32 -16.55
N LYS A 119 -2.78 -17.51 -16.33
CA LYS A 119 -1.34 -17.75 -16.49
C LYS A 119 -0.93 -17.26 -17.88
N CYS A 120 -0.26 -16.11 -17.97
CA CYS A 120 0.57 -15.82 -19.13
C CYS A 120 1.85 -16.62 -18.93
N PRO A 121 2.10 -17.67 -19.72
CA PRO A 121 3.38 -18.36 -19.69
C PRO A 121 4.43 -17.38 -20.23
N VAL A 122 5.46 -17.12 -19.43
CA VAL A 122 6.69 -16.45 -19.89
C VAL A 122 7.54 -17.45 -20.65
#